data_AF-A0A381X296-F1
#
_entry.id   AF-A0A381X296-F1
#
_cell.length_a   1.000
_cell.length_b   1.000
_cell.length_c   1.000
_cell.angle_alpha   90.00
_cell.angle_beta   90.00
_cell.angle_gamma   90.00
#
_symmetry.space_group_name_H-M   'P 1'
#
loop_
_entity.id
_entity.type
_entity.pdbx_description
1 polymer ?
#
loop_
_entity_poly.entity_id
_entity_poly.type
_entity_poly.pdbx_seq_one_letter_code
_entity_poly.pdbx_strand_id
1 'polypeptide(L)'
;NPFSVLLYFSGIGMAFMLTEIALLEKLTPFLGHPLYSFALVLGGILTATGLGSFLSRSCTQLEIRFFFLLLMFGLFSYFLILQDMLSLLSGANWFLRLLMAWLAVSASGLLMGIPFPAGLKYFAASSINNEERRIRVALCWCSNACASVSGAVGALWIAQLIGQSVLFLLASLIYGSAWLIIEFRRK
;
A
#
# COMPACT_ATOMS: atom_id res chain seq x y z
N ASN A 1 3.96 -20.95 10.99
CA ASN A 1 4.66 -21.31 9.74
C ASN A 1 5.43 -20.12 9.17
N PRO A 2 6.74 -20.27 8.88
CA PRO A 2 7.57 -19.21 8.29
C PRO A 2 7.12 -18.82 6.88
N PHE A 3 6.57 -19.78 6.12
CA PHE A 3 6.07 -19.54 4.77
C PHE A 3 4.96 -18.48 4.70
N SER A 4 3.97 -18.52 5.61
CA SER A 4 2.92 -17.49 5.63
C SER A 4 3.44 -16.11 6.00
N VAL A 5 4.53 -16.05 6.79
CA VAL A 5 5.18 -14.78 7.13
C VAL A 5 5.79 -14.19 5.87
N LEU A 6 6.60 -14.99 5.16
CA LEU A 6 7.23 -14.55 3.91
C LEU A 6 6.20 -14.09 2.87
N LEU A 7 5.14 -14.88 2.64
CA LEU A 7 4.08 -14.53 1.69
C LEU A 7 3.31 -13.27 2.08
N TYR A 8 2.99 -13.12 3.37
CA TYR A 8 2.28 -11.94 3.84
C TYR A 8 3.13 -10.68 3.63
N PHE A 9 4.36 -10.66 4.15
CA PHE A 9 5.20 -9.47 4.09
C PHE A 9 5.71 -9.15 2.68
N SER A 10 5.95 -10.17 1.83
CA SER A 10 6.24 -9.93 0.42
C SER A 10 5.02 -9.34 -0.31
N GLY A 11 3.82 -9.85 -0.03
CA GLY A 11 2.57 -9.31 -0.58
C GLY A 11 2.34 -7.86 -0.20
N ILE A 12 2.51 -7.51 1.08
CA ILE A 12 2.39 -6.12 1.55
C ILE A 12 3.39 -5.21 0.83
N GLY A 13 4.66 -5.59 0.75
CA GLY A 13 5.70 -4.78 0.11
C GLY A 13 5.50 -4.59 -1.39
N MET A 14 5.03 -5.65 -2.07
CA MET A 14 4.74 -5.59 -3.51
C MET A 14 3.51 -4.73 -3.81
N ALA A 15 2.41 -4.95 -3.08
CA ALA A 15 1.17 -4.16 -3.25
C ALA A 15 1.39 -2.67 -2.94
N PHE A 16 2.27 -2.37 -1.97
CA PHE A 16 2.67 -1.02 -1.66
C PHE A 16 3.33 -0.34 -2.85
N MET A 17 4.38 -0.96 -3.43
CA MET A 17 5.12 -0.37 -4.54
C MET A 17 4.28 -0.27 -5.82
N LEU A 18 3.41 -1.25 -6.08
CA LEU A 18 2.46 -1.18 -7.19
C LEU A 18 1.55 0.05 -7.06
N THR A 19 1.03 0.30 -5.86
CA THR A 19 0.15 1.45 -5.59
C THR A 19 0.90 2.78 -5.68
N GLU A 20 2.09 2.85 -5.09
CA GLU A 20 2.93 4.06 -5.11
C GLU A 20 3.30 4.46 -6.54
N ILE A 21 3.73 3.50 -7.36
CA ILE A 21 4.08 3.77 -8.76
C ILE A 21 2.85 4.12 -9.58
N ALA A 22 1.71 3.45 -9.36
CA ALA A 22 0.46 3.81 -10.03
C ALA A 22 0.03 5.26 -9.75
N LEU A 23 0.19 5.71 -8.50
CA LEU A 23 -0.08 7.09 -8.11
C LEU A 23 0.93 8.06 -8.71
N LEU A 24 2.23 7.77 -8.68
CA LEU A 24 3.26 8.60 -9.32
C LEU A 24 2.97 8.80 -10.81
N GLU A 25 2.70 7.71 -11.50
CA GLU A 25 2.47 7.65 -12.92
C GLU A 25 1.17 8.37 -13.35
N LYS A 26 0.08 8.24 -12.57
CA LYS A 26 -1.17 8.98 -12.83
C LYS A 26 -1.11 10.45 -12.45
N LEU A 27 -0.44 10.78 -11.35
CA LEU A 27 -0.41 12.15 -10.82
C LEU A 27 0.61 13.04 -11.54
N THR A 28 1.64 12.46 -12.17
CA THR A 28 2.61 13.21 -13.00
C THR A 28 1.95 14.07 -14.09
N PRO A 29 1.14 13.50 -15.00
CA PRO A 29 0.41 14.32 -15.99
C PRO A 29 -0.65 15.19 -15.32
N PHE A 30 -1.29 14.71 -14.25
CA PHE A 30 -2.34 15.46 -13.55
C PHE A 30 -1.83 16.66 -12.75
N LEU A 31 -0.56 16.72 -12.33
CA LEU A 31 0.02 17.91 -11.69
C LEU A 31 0.86 18.74 -12.66
N GLY A 32 1.16 18.19 -13.85
CA GLY A 32 1.85 18.87 -14.94
C GLY A 32 3.38 18.95 -14.78
N HIS A 33 3.91 18.67 -13.58
CA HIS A 33 5.35 18.65 -13.34
C HIS A 33 5.77 17.41 -12.53
N PRO A 34 6.77 16.63 -13.00
CA PRO A 34 7.26 15.45 -12.30
C PRO A 34 7.72 15.75 -10.87
N LEU A 35 8.48 16.82 -10.65
CA LEU A 35 8.95 17.21 -9.30
C LEU A 35 7.82 17.32 -8.27
N TYR A 36 6.68 17.93 -8.61
CA TYR A 36 5.56 18.06 -7.67
C TYR A 36 4.93 16.71 -7.35
N SER A 37 4.83 15.85 -8.36
CA SER A 37 4.24 14.51 -8.21
C SER A 37 5.14 13.61 -7.37
N PHE A 38 6.44 13.63 -7.62
CA PHE A 38 7.42 12.90 -6.80
C PHE A 38 7.40 13.38 -5.35
N ALA A 39 7.48 14.70 -5.13
CA ALA A 39 7.48 15.26 -3.77
C ALA A 39 6.19 14.90 -3.01
N LEU A 40 5.04 15.04 -3.68
CA LEU A 40 3.74 14.76 -3.08
C LEU A 40 3.52 13.27 -2.84
N VAL A 41 3.82 12.41 -3.80
CA VAL A 41 3.55 10.97 -3.66
C VAL A 41 4.54 10.35 -2.69
N LEU A 42 5.85 10.56 -2.84
CA LEU A 42 6.83 10.00 -1.91
C LEU A 42 6.65 10.58 -0.50
N GLY A 43 6.64 11.91 -0.37
CA GLY A 43 6.50 12.56 0.93
C GLY A 43 5.12 12.33 1.56
N GLY A 44 4.06 12.42 0.76
CA GLY A 44 2.68 12.23 1.20
C GLY A 44 2.37 10.78 1.59
N ILE A 45 2.80 9.80 0.78
CA ILE A 45 2.64 8.38 1.14
C ILE A 45 3.45 8.07 2.40
N LEU A 46 4.72 8.48 2.51
CA LEU A 46 5.54 8.17 3.69
C LEU A 46 4.97 8.80 4.98
N THR A 47 4.50 10.04 4.92
CA THR A 47 3.87 10.70 6.08
C THR A 47 2.54 10.04 6.44
N ALA A 48 1.67 9.80 5.46
CA ALA A 48 0.39 9.15 5.66
C ALA A 48 0.53 7.71 6.18
N THR A 49 1.44 6.91 5.61
CA THR A 49 1.71 5.54 6.05
C THR A 49 2.33 5.50 7.45
N GLY A 50 3.18 6.47 7.79
CA GLY A 50 3.69 6.65 9.15
C GLY A 50 2.55 6.89 10.16
N LEU A 51 1.59 7.74 9.81
CA LEU A 51 0.39 7.98 10.63
C LEU A 51 -0.50 6.72 10.72
N GLY A 52 -0.74 6.03 9.60
CA GLY A 52 -1.48 4.76 9.58
C GLY A 52 -0.84 3.68 10.47
N SER A 53 0.49 3.59 10.42
CA SER A 53 1.27 2.71 11.28
C SER A 53 1.11 3.07 12.76
N PHE A 54 1.10 4.36 13.10
CA PHE A 54 0.83 4.80 14.46
C PHE A 54 -0.59 4.43 14.93
N LEU A 55 -1.62 4.67 14.11
CA LEU A 55 -3.00 4.32 14.42
C LEU A 55 -3.18 2.82 14.66
N SER A 56 -2.49 1.98 13.88
CA SER A 56 -2.54 0.52 14.01
C SER A 56 -2.09 -0.01 15.39
N ARG A 57 -1.38 0.80 16.20
CA ARG A 57 -0.91 0.41 17.54
C ARG A 57 -2.07 0.14 18.50
N SER A 58 -3.14 0.93 18.42
CA SER A 58 -4.29 0.80 19.31
C SER A 58 -5.45 0.03 18.69
N CYS A 59 -5.38 -0.30 17.40
CA CYS A 59 -6.43 -1.03 16.71
C CYS A 59 -6.58 -2.47 17.22
N THR A 60 -7.83 -2.84 17.44
CA THR A 60 -8.31 -4.20 17.66
C THR A 60 -8.22 -5.03 16.38
N GLN A 61 -8.37 -6.34 16.51
CA GLN A 61 -8.37 -7.27 15.38
C GLN A 61 -9.50 -7.00 14.38
N LEU A 62 -10.68 -6.59 14.87
CA LEU A 62 -11.85 -6.24 14.05
C LEU A 62 -11.58 -4.98 13.23
N GLU A 63 -10.99 -3.95 13.83
CA GLU A 63 -10.64 -2.71 13.13
C GLU A 63 -9.57 -2.95 12.06
N ILE A 64 -8.56 -3.77 12.33
CA ILE A 64 -7.55 -4.13 11.32
C ILE A 64 -8.21 -4.78 10.10
N ARG A 65 -9.18 -5.68 10.30
CA ARG A 65 -9.92 -6.31 9.20
C ARG A 65 -10.74 -5.29 8.42
N PHE A 66 -11.42 -4.39 9.12
CA PHE A 66 -12.18 -3.32 8.50
C PHE A 66 -11.28 -2.43 7.64
N PHE A 67 -10.12 -2.02 8.16
CA PHE A 67 -9.16 -1.21 7.40
C PHE A 67 -8.57 -1.95 6.19
N PHE A 68 -8.35 -3.25 6.28
CA PHE A 68 -7.95 -4.05 5.11
C PHE A 68 -9.04 -4.07 4.03
N LEU A 69 -10.30 -4.30 4.40
CA LEU A 69 -11.42 -4.28 3.46
C LEU A 69 -11.59 -2.89 2.85
N LEU A 70 -11.46 -1.83 3.67
CA LEU A 70 -11.51 -0.46 3.23
C LEU A 70 -10.36 -0.12 2.26
N LEU A 71 -9.15 -0.62 2.54
CA LEU A 71 -8.00 -0.50 1.63
C LEU A 71 -8.27 -1.18 0.30
N MET A 72 -8.72 -2.43 0.32
CA MET A 72 -9.03 -3.18 -0.91
C MET A 72 -10.11 -2.49 -1.73
N PHE A 73 -11.18 -2.03 -1.08
CA PHE A 73 -12.25 -1.29 -1.73
C PHE A 73 -11.77 0.05 -2.28
N GLY A 74 -10.95 0.78 -1.53
CA GLY A 74 -10.36 2.06 -1.96
C GLY A 74 -9.44 1.90 -3.17
N LEU A 75 -8.59 0.87 -3.19
CA LEU A 75 -7.74 0.59 -4.35
C LEU A 75 -8.56 0.11 -5.56
N PHE A 76 -9.60 -0.70 -5.33
CA PHE A 76 -10.50 -1.12 -6.39
C PHE A 76 -11.30 0.05 -6.98
N SER A 77 -11.75 0.99 -6.14
CA SER A 77 -12.40 2.22 -6.62
C SER A 77 -11.42 3.12 -7.39
N TYR A 78 -10.13 3.16 -7.00
CA TYR A 78 -9.11 3.85 -7.76
C TYR A 78 -8.89 3.24 -9.15
N PHE A 79 -8.93 1.91 -9.26
CA PHE A 79 -8.88 1.23 -10.55
C PHE A 79 -10.01 1.68 -11.49
N LEU A 80 -11.24 1.79 -10.96
CA LEU A 80 -12.43 2.11 -11.75
C LEU A 80 -12.59 3.60 -12.08
N ILE A 81 -12.39 4.48 -11.09
CA ILE A 81 -12.94 5.85 -11.14
C ILE A 81 -11.83 6.93 -11.13
N LEU A 82 -10.63 6.62 -10.63
CA LEU A 82 -9.60 7.65 -10.41
C LEU A 82 -9.20 8.34 -11.72
N GLN A 83 -9.07 7.59 -12.83
CA GLN A 83 -8.71 8.19 -14.11
C GLN A 83 -9.74 9.21 -14.59
N ASP A 84 -11.03 8.87 -14.47
CA ASP A 84 -12.12 9.74 -14.91
C ASP A 84 -12.25 10.96 -14.02
N MET A 85 -12.03 10.81 -12.71
CA MET A 85 -11.97 11.94 -11.79
C MET A 85 -10.82 12.90 -12.12
N LEU A 86 -9.63 12.36 -12.39
CA LEU A 86 -8.46 13.18 -12.74
C LEU A 86 -8.65 13.89 -14.09
N SER A 87 -9.29 13.25 -15.06
CA SER A 87 -9.56 13.86 -16.37
C SER A 87 -10.59 15.00 -16.26
N LEU A 88 -11.67 14.81 -15.51
CA LEU A 88 -12.69 15.83 -15.26
C LEU A 88 -12.12 17.06 -14.53
N LEU A 89 -11.20 16.86 -13.59
CA LEU A 89 -10.59 17.94 -12.81
C LEU A 89 -9.30 18.50 -13.44
N SER A 90 -8.88 18.00 -14.60
CA SER A 90 -7.62 18.42 -15.24
C SER A 90 -7.59 19.91 -15.61
N GLY A 91 -8.75 20.48 -15.94
CA GLY A 91 -8.94 21.91 -16.22
C GLY A 91 -9.10 22.80 -14.98
N ALA A 92 -9.12 22.23 -13.76
CA ALA A 92 -9.26 23.00 -12.54
C ALA A 92 -7.97 23.78 -12.21
N ASN A 93 -8.09 24.76 -11.29
CA ASN A 93 -6.94 25.49 -10.78
C ASN A 93 -5.92 24.52 -10.14
N TRP A 94 -4.63 24.85 -10.25
CA TRP A 94 -3.51 24.06 -9.74
C TRP A 94 -3.67 23.69 -8.26
N PHE A 95 -4.14 24.60 -7.42
CA PHE A 95 -4.38 24.34 -6.00
C PHE A 95 -5.40 23.21 -5.75
N LEU A 96 -6.46 23.15 -6.55
CA LEU A 96 -7.47 22.08 -6.45
C LEU A 96 -6.89 20.74 -6.91
N ARG A 97 -6.11 20.74 -7.99
CA ARG A 97 -5.40 19.55 -8.48
C ARG A 97 -4.44 19.02 -7.41
N LEU A 98 -3.67 19.91 -6.78
CA LEU A 98 -2.78 19.54 -5.68
C LEU A 98 -3.53 18.96 -4.48
N LEU A 99 -4.62 19.61 -4.05
CA LEU A 99 -5.43 19.15 -2.92
C LEU A 99 -6.02 17.77 -3.20
N MET A 100 -6.56 17.54 -4.39
CA MET A 100 -7.14 16.24 -4.77
C MET A 100 -6.08 15.14 -4.86
N ALA A 101 -4.92 15.45 -5.42
CA ALA A 101 -3.79 14.53 -5.45
C ALA A 101 -3.33 14.17 -4.03
N TRP A 102 -3.24 15.18 -3.14
CA TRP A 102 -2.87 14.99 -1.74
C TRP A 102 -3.89 14.14 -0.99
N LEU A 103 -5.19 14.37 -1.21
CA LEU A 103 -6.27 13.55 -0.64
C LEU A 103 -6.19 12.10 -1.12
N ALA A 104 -6.00 11.88 -2.43
CA ALA A 104 -5.89 10.54 -2.99
C ALA A 104 -4.68 9.77 -2.40
N VAL A 105 -3.53 10.44 -2.32
CA VAL A 105 -2.29 9.91 -1.75
C VAL A 105 -2.41 9.64 -0.26
N SER A 106 -2.94 10.59 0.51
CA SER A 106 -3.04 10.47 1.97
C SER A 106 -4.06 9.41 2.37
N ALA A 107 -5.20 9.32 1.68
CA ALA A 107 -6.21 8.31 1.95
C ALA A 107 -5.67 6.88 1.75
N SER A 108 -5.01 6.61 0.61
CA SER A 108 -4.40 5.30 0.37
C SER A 108 -3.22 5.05 1.31
N GLY A 109 -2.36 6.05 1.50
CA GLY A 109 -1.17 5.94 2.36
C GLY A 109 -1.52 5.60 3.81
N LEU A 110 -2.51 6.28 4.39
CA LEU A 110 -2.99 5.99 5.75
C LEU A 110 -3.41 4.53 5.89
N LEU A 111 -4.20 4.02 4.94
CA LEU A 111 -4.69 2.64 4.98
C LEU A 111 -3.56 1.62 4.73
N MET A 112 -2.64 1.91 3.80
CA MET A 112 -1.48 1.06 3.50
C MET A 112 -0.47 0.98 4.66
N GLY A 113 -0.46 1.95 5.58
CA GLY A 113 0.41 1.94 6.76
C GLY A 113 -0.01 0.97 7.87
N ILE A 114 -1.26 0.48 7.84
CA ILE A 114 -1.84 -0.36 8.91
C ILE A 114 -1.44 -1.85 8.80
N PRO A 115 -1.42 -2.49 7.62
CA PRO A 115 -1.10 -3.91 7.46
C PRO A 115 0.25 -4.36 8.04
N PHE A 116 1.31 -3.57 7.88
CA PHE A 116 2.65 -4.01 8.23
C PHE A 116 2.83 -4.18 9.76
N PRO A 117 2.52 -3.17 10.61
CA PRO A 117 2.60 -3.35 12.05
C PRO A 117 1.58 -4.35 12.59
N ALA A 118 0.38 -4.42 11.98
CA ALA A 118 -0.60 -5.45 12.31
C ALA A 118 -0.01 -6.86 12.11
N GLY A 119 0.59 -7.11 10.94
CA GLY A 119 1.28 -8.37 10.65
C GLY A 119 2.39 -8.69 11.66
N LEU A 120 3.20 -7.70 12.05
CA LEU A 120 4.25 -7.90 13.05
C LEU A 120 3.67 -8.33 14.40
N LYS A 121 2.56 -7.73 14.84
CA LYS A 121 1.87 -8.16 16.07
C LYS A 121 1.37 -9.60 15.96
N TYR A 122 0.78 -9.99 14.84
CA TYR A 122 0.26 -11.35 14.67
C TYR A 122 1.36 -12.42 14.52
N PHE A 123 2.38 -12.14 13.71
CA PHE A 123 3.38 -13.14 13.33
C PHE A 123 4.64 -13.14 14.19
N ALA A 124 5.05 -12.00 14.73
CA ALA A 124 6.30 -11.87 15.48
C ALA A 124 6.10 -11.82 17.01
N ALA A 125 4.96 -11.34 17.51
CA ALA A 125 4.74 -11.25 18.96
C ALA A 125 4.48 -12.60 19.65
N SER A 126 4.15 -13.65 18.90
CA SER A 126 3.85 -15.00 19.44
C SER A 126 5.11 -15.80 19.87
N SER A 127 6.30 -15.23 19.75
CA SER A 127 7.57 -15.89 20.10
C SER A 127 7.93 -15.71 21.58
N ILE A 128 8.05 -16.81 22.32
CA ILE A 128 8.52 -16.80 23.72
C ILE A 128 10.03 -16.49 23.78
N ASN A 129 10.81 -16.99 22.82
CA ASN A 129 12.26 -16.77 22.76
C ASN A 129 12.62 -15.45 22.06
N ASN A 130 13.56 -14.70 22.65
CA ASN A 130 14.00 -13.40 22.11
C ASN A 130 14.78 -13.54 20.78
N GLU A 131 15.59 -14.60 20.61
CA GLU A 131 16.36 -14.82 19.38
C GLU A 131 15.48 -15.19 18.19
N GLU A 132 14.57 -16.15 18.36
CA GLU A 132 13.62 -16.51 17.31
C GLU A 132 12.73 -15.33 16.89
N ARG A 133 12.36 -14.46 17.85
CA ARG A 133 11.63 -13.23 17.56
C ARG A 133 12.44 -12.31 16.67
N ARG A 134 13.73 -12.09 16.97
CA ARG A 134 14.63 -11.26 16.16
C ARG A 134 14.76 -11.81 14.74
N ILE A 135 14.95 -13.12 14.60
CA ILE A 135 15.04 -13.79 13.29
C ILE A 135 13.74 -13.62 12.51
N ARG A 136 12.57 -13.84 13.14
CA ARG A 136 11.27 -13.62 12.50
C ARG A 136 11.08 -12.19 12.02
N VAL A 137 11.39 -11.19 12.86
CA VAL A 137 11.30 -9.78 12.47
C VAL A 137 12.23 -9.47 11.30
N ALA A 138 13.47 -9.96 11.33
CA ALA A 138 14.42 -9.80 10.23
C ALA A 138 13.89 -10.40 8.92
N LEU A 139 13.26 -11.58 8.96
CA LEU A 139 12.62 -12.20 7.80
C LEU A 139 11.44 -11.37 7.26
N CYS A 140 10.64 -10.76 8.14
CA CYS A 140 9.55 -9.87 7.74
C CYS A 140 10.08 -8.67 6.95
N TRP A 141 11.14 -8.02 7.46
CA TRP A 141 11.77 -6.88 6.80
C TRP A 141 12.46 -7.27 5.49
N CYS A 142 13.19 -8.39 5.48
CA CYS A 142 13.90 -8.88 4.31
C CYS A 142 12.93 -9.21 3.16
N SER A 143 11.89 -9.98 3.44
CA SER A 143 10.88 -10.35 2.43
C SER A 143 10.14 -9.14 1.88
N ASN A 144 9.77 -8.19 2.74
CA ASN A 144 9.16 -6.93 2.31
C ASN A 144 10.09 -6.12 1.39
N ALA A 145 11.36 -5.95 1.78
CA ALA A 145 12.34 -5.21 0.99
C ALA A 145 12.59 -5.84 -0.39
N CYS A 146 12.80 -7.16 -0.45
CA CYS A 146 12.95 -7.88 -1.72
C CYS A 146 11.73 -7.69 -2.63
N ALA A 147 10.53 -7.85 -2.07
CA ALA A 147 9.29 -7.72 -2.82
C ALA A 147 9.02 -6.28 -3.28
N SER A 148 9.43 -5.27 -2.50
CA SER A 148 9.32 -3.88 -2.91
C SER A 148 10.23 -3.57 -4.10
N VAL A 149 11.47 -4.06 -4.13
CA VAL A 149 12.35 -3.86 -5.29
C VAL A 149 11.76 -4.53 -6.54
N SER A 150 11.34 -5.80 -6.43
CA SER A 150 10.71 -6.52 -7.55
C SER A 150 9.39 -5.88 -7.99
N GLY A 151 8.57 -5.46 -7.02
CA GLY A 151 7.31 -4.78 -7.25
C GLY A 151 7.50 -3.44 -7.96
N ALA A 152 8.54 -2.68 -7.59
CA ALA A 152 8.83 -1.39 -8.21
C ALA A 152 9.20 -1.52 -9.69
N VAL A 153 10.14 -2.42 -9.98
CA VAL A 153 10.55 -2.70 -11.36
C VAL A 153 9.37 -3.25 -12.15
N GLY A 154 8.66 -4.25 -11.61
CA GLY A 154 7.52 -4.87 -12.27
C GLY A 154 6.36 -3.90 -12.52
N ALA A 155 6.08 -2.99 -11.59
CA ALA A 155 5.02 -1.99 -11.72
C ALA A 155 5.26 -1.09 -12.94
N LEU A 156 6.50 -0.64 -13.15
CA LEU A 156 6.85 0.21 -14.29
C LEU A 156 6.58 -0.53 -15.61
N TRP A 157 7.03 -1.78 -15.73
CA TRP A 157 6.76 -2.59 -16.92
C TRP A 157 5.26 -2.79 -17.17
N ILE A 158 4.49 -3.12 -16.12
CA ILE A 158 3.04 -3.34 -16.23
C ILE A 158 2.33 -2.02 -16.60
N ALA A 159 2.73 -0.89 -16.00
CA ALA A 159 2.17 0.41 -16.30
C ALA A 159 2.35 0.80 -17.77
N GLN A 160 3.52 0.53 -18.34
CA GLN A 160 3.82 0.87 -19.73
C GLN A 160 3.14 -0.07 -20.74
N LEU A 161 2.95 -1.35 -20.39
CA LEU A 161 2.37 -2.34 -21.30
C LEU A 161 0.83 -2.40 -21.27
N ILE A 162 0.24 -2.33 -20.08
CA ILE A 162 -1.19 -2.58 -19.86
C ILE A 162 -1.90 -1.32 -19.35
N GLY A 163 -1.16 -0.41 -18.74
CA GLY A 163 -1.67 0.84 -18.20
C GLY A 163 -1.59 0.91 -16.67
N GLN A 164 -1.47 2.13 -16.17
CA GLN A 164 -1.24 2.44 -14.75
C GLN A 164 -2.43 2.04 -13.86
N SER A 165 -3.67 2.03 -14.39
CA SER A 165 -4.86 1.67 -13.60
C SER A 165 -4.79 0.23 -13.09
N VAL A 166 -4.29 -0.71 -13.90
CA VAL A 166 -4.24 -2.15 -13.57
C VAL A 166 -3.39 -2.43 -12.34
N LEU A 167 -2.40 -1.57 -12.05
CA LEU A 167 -1.59 -1.67 -10.84
C LEU A 167 -2.43 -1.58 -9.56
N PHE A 168 -3.48 -0.74 -9.53
CA PHE A 168 -4.38 -0.66 -8.38
C PHE A 168 -5.20 -1.94 -8.19
N LEU A 169 -5.63 -2.55 -9.30
CA LEU A 169 -6.34 -3.84 -9.26
C LEU A 169 -5.42 -4.94 -8.71
N LEU A 170 -4.20 -5.05 -9.23
CA LEU A 170 -3.21 -6.01 -8.76
C LEU A 170 -2.86 -5.79 -7.29
N ALA A 171 -2.63 -4.54 -6.88
CA ALA A 171 -2.37 -4.20 -5.49
C ALA A 171 -3.55 -4.59 -4.58
N SER A 172 -4.79 -4.32 -4.99
CA SER A 172 -6.00 -4.72 -4.26
C SER A 172 -6.09 -6.24 -4.09
N LEU A 173 -5.84 -7.01 -5.15
CA LEU A 173 -5.82 -8.47 -5.11
C LEU A 173 -4.71 -9.01 -4.19
N ILE A 174 -3.51 -8.42 -4.24
CA ILE A 174 -2.38 -8.84 -3.40
C ILE A 174 -2.66 -8.51 -1.93
N TYR A 175 -3.16 -7.32 -1.59
CA TYR A 175 -3.62 -7.00 -0.24
C TYR A 175 -4.75 -7.94 0.22
N GLY A 176 -5.64 -8.34 -0.69
CA GLY A 176 -6.67 -9.34 -0.42
C GLY A 176 -6.10 -10.71 -0.07
N SER A 177 -5.05 -11.15 -0.76
CA SER A 177 -4.37 -12.40 -0.39
C SER A 177 -3.69 -12.30 0.99
N ALA A 178 -3.08 -11.16 1.32
CA ALA A 178 -2.53 -10.91 2.65
C ALA A 178 -3.61 -10.91 3.75
N TRP A 179 -4.78 -10.33 3.47
CA TRP A 179 -5.94 -10.37 4.37
C TRP A 179 -6.43 -11.81 4.62
N LEU A 180 -6.54 -12.62 3.56
CA LEU A 180 -6.92 -14.03 3.68
C LEU A 180 -5.94 -14.82 4.56
N ILE A 181 -4.64 -14.55 4.47
CA ILE A 181 -3.63 -15.22 5.32
C ILE A 181 -3.87 -14.92 6.81
N ILE A 182 -4.28 -13.69 7.15
CA ILE A 182 -4.64 -13.33 8.53
C ILE A 182 -5.94 -14.04 8.94
N GLU A 183 -6.93 -14.11 8.05
CA GLU A 183 -8.23 -14.71 8.36
C GLU A 183 -8.13 -16.22 8.60
N PHE A 184 -7.42 -16.95 7.73
CA PHE A 184 -7.29 -18.40 7.82
C PHE A 184 -6.52 -18.87 9.05
N ARG A 185 -5.65 -18.05 9.64
CA ARG A 185 -4.93 -18.39 10.88
C ARG A 185 -5.73 -18.23 12.16
N ARG A 186 -6.95 -17.69 12.08
CA ARG A 186 -7.85 -17.58 13.23
C ARG A 186 -8.63 -18.87 13.51
N LYS A 187 -8.78 -19.74 12.51
CA LYS A 187 -9.39 -21.06 12.63
C LYS A 187 -8.34 -22.10 12.98
#